data_AF-G1SKZ9-F1
#
_entry.id   AF-G1SKZ9-F1
#
_cell.length_a   1.000
_cell.length_b   1.000
_cell.length_c   1.000
_cell.angle_alpha   90.00
_cell.angle_beta   90.00
_cell.angle_gamma   90.00
#
_symmetry.space_group_name_H-M   'P 1'
#
loop_
_entity.id
_entity.type
_entity.pdbx_description
1 polymer ?
#
loop_
_entity_poly.entity_id
_entity_poly.type
_entity_poly.pdbx_seq_one_letter_code
_entity_poly.pdbx_strand_id
1 'polypeptide(L)'
;MSSRWRALAQSQALSPCSQTPPHTPFPRTHQAHSRLGWLSGAHPRKPPRASSTANSSSLCFSGVKFNMRLQQPGQEPPPGRFRDGDSRAPTAKVSRDLSSRASGGLNLPAPDQPPPHLQTGARSRVRQRRRRLLIKKMPAAMATPANSSAGPAVRPLPGARDGRWAVLQRTQQERKRLMREACAKYRASSSRRAVTPRHVSRIFVEDRHRVLYCEVPKAGCSNWKRVLMVLAGLASSTASIQHDTVHYGSALKRLDTFGRQGILHRLRTYTKMLFVREPFERLVSAFRDKFEHPNSYYYPVFGKAILARYRANASREALRTGSGVRFPEFVQYLLDVHRPVGMDIHWDHVSRLCSPCLIDYDFVGKFESMEDDANFFLSLVRAPQNLTFPRFKDRHSQEARTTARITHQYFAQLSTLQRQRAYDFYYMDYLMFNYSKPFADLY
;
A
#
# COMPACT_ATOMS: atom_id res chain seq x y z
N MET A 1 5.83 -22.82 -50.62
CA MET A 1 5.95 -21.35 -50.69
C MET A 1 5.96 -20.83 -49.24
N SER A 2 7.09 -20.58 -48.55
CA SER A 2 8.36 -19.88 -48.85
C SER A 2 8.31 -18.34 -48.73
N SER A 3 8.51 -17.85 -47.50
CA SER A 3 9.07 -16.51 -47.17
C SER A 3 9.19 -16.35 -45.65
N ARG A 4 10.19 -16.96 -45.00
CA ARG A 4 11.41 -16.25 -44.56
C ARG A 4 11.23 -14.74 -44.30
N TRP A 5 11.20 -14.38 -43.03
CA TRP A 5 11.76 -13.11 -42.54
C TRP A 5 12.69 -13.37 -41.37
N ARG A 6 14.00 -13.20 -41.61
CA ARG A 6 15.00 -12.98 -40.55
C ARG A 6 15.18 -11.48 -40.43
N ALA A 7 15.08 -10.94 -39.22
CA ALA A 7 15.53 -9.60 -38.90
C ALA A 7 16.67 -9.69 -37.88
N LEU A 8 17.74 -8.92 -38.12
CA LEU A 8 19.02 -9.08 -37.44
C LEU A 8 18.97 -8.62 -35.98
N ALA A 9 19.50 -9.46 -35.08
CA ALA A 9 20.00 -9.00 -33.79
C ALA A 9 21.44 -8.52 -33.99
N GLN A 10 21.66 -7.20 -33.96
CA GLN A 10 23.00 -6.64 -33.83
C GLN A 10 23.28 -6.31 -32.37
N SER A 11 24.32 -6.96 -31.84
CA SER A 11 24.90 -6.70 -30.53
C SER A 11 25.72 -5.40 -30.62
N GLN A 12 25.40 -4.41 -29.79
CA GLN A 12 26.38 -3.42 -29.35
C GLN A 12 26.46 -3.45 -27.82
N ALA A 13 27.61 -3.86 -27.31
CA ALA A 13 27.94 -3.79 -25.91
C ALA A 13 28.36 -2.36 -25.55
N LEU A 14 27.73 -1.78 -24.53
CA LEU A 14 28.20 -0.55 -23.90
C LEU A 14 28.61 -0.86 -22.45
N SER A 15 29.86 -0.54 -22.13
CA SER A 15 30.47 -0.78 -20.82
C SER A 15 29.81 0.06 -19.71
N PRO A 16 29.81 -0.41 -18.45
CA PRO A 16 29.15 0.29 -17.35
C PRO A 16 29.98 1.47 -16.83
N CYS A 17 29.52 2.70 -17.06
CA CYS A 17 30.03 3.88 -16.34
C CYS A 17 29.56 3.88 -14.89
N SER A 18 30.50 3.68 -13.97
CA SER A 18 30.30 3.81 -12.53
C SER A 18 30.26 5.27 -12.10
N GLN A 19 29.10 5.76 -11.65
CA GLN A 19 29.03 6.99 -10.84
C GLN A 19 28.06 6.84 -9.67
N THR A 20 28.61 6.93 -8.45
CA THR A 20 27.90 6.99 -7.17
C THR A 20 27.52 8.43 -6.84
N PRO A 21 26.25 8.74 -6.51
CA PRO A 21 25.91 10.01 -5.88
C PRO A 21 26.28 10.00 -4.39
N PRO A 22 26.71 11.12 -3.80
CA PRO A 22 27.16 11.18 -2.41
C PRO A 22 26.00 11.14 -1.41
N HIS A 23 26.23 10.52 -0.26
CA HIS A 23 25.35 10.59 0.90
C HIS A 23 25.48 11.95 1.61
N THR A 24 24.36 12.63 1.84
CA THR A 24 24.24 13.68 2.87
C THR A 24 23.31 13.21 4.01
N PRO A 25 23.63 13.50 5.29
CA PRO A 25 22.91 12.93 6.42
C PRO A 25 21.73 13.82 6.89
N PHE A 26 20.64 13.18 7.32
CA PHE A 26 19.58 13.83 8.09
C PHE A 26 20.08 14.23 9.49
N PRO A 27 19.78 15.45 9.99
CA PRO A 27 20.05 15.82 11.38
C PRO A 27 19.04 15.15 12.31
N ARG A 28 19.53 14.61 13.44
CA ARG A 28 18.70 14.21 14.58
C ARG A 28 18.43 15.42 15.45
N THR A 29 17.17 15.70 15.77
CA THR A 29 16.82 16.59 16.88
C THR A 29 16.89 15.83 18.20
N HIS A 30 17.77 16.27 19.10
CA HIS A 30 17.82 15.78 20.48
C HIS A 30 16.78 16.52 21.33
N GLN A 31 16.10 15.78 22.21
CA GLN A 31 15.33 16.38 23.31
C GLN A 31 16.30 16.97 24.35
N ALA A 32 16.05 18.20 24.78
CA ALA A 32 16.74 18.81 25.91
C ALA A 32 16.03 18.43 27.21
N HIS A 33 16.79 17.94 28.19
CA HIS A 33 16.35 17.83 29.58
C HIS A 33 16.54 19.16 30.30
N SER A 34 15.52 19.63 31.01
CA SER A 34 15.68 20.55 32.14
C SER A 34 15.64 19.77 33.46
N ARG A 35 16.63 19.98 34.31
CA ARG A 35 16.71 19.43 35.68
C ARG A 35 16.23 20.48 36.69
N LEU A 36 15.58 20.00 37.75
CA LEU A 36 15.48 20.53 39.13
C LEU A 36 14.57 19.52 39.87
N GLY A 37 14.81 18.98 41.07
CA GLY A 37 15.95 19.07 41.99
C GLY A 37 15.46 19.01 43.45
N TRP A 38 16.06 18.14 44.29
CA TRP A 38 15.84 18.04 45.76
C TRP A 38 14.44 17.44 46.16
N LEU A 39 14.24 16.64 47.23
CA LEU A 39 15.10 16.16 48.34
C LEU A 39 14.62 14.79 48.91
N SER A 40 15.39 14.24 49.86
CA SER A 40 15.29 12.90 50.48
C SER A 40 14.16 12.70 51.51
N GLY A 41 13.79 11.44 51.81
CA GLY A 41 12.98 11.05 52.99
C GLY A 41 12.69 9.54 53.06
N ALA A 42 12.77 8.92 54.25
CA ALA A 42 12.77 7.46 54.42
C ALA A 42 11.45 6.83 54.94
N HIS A 43 11.34 5.50 54.79
CA HIS A 43 10.30 4.60 55.33
C HIS A 43 10.42 4.37 56.86
N PRO A 44 9.35 4.01 57.62
CA PRO A 44 8.96 2.59 57.77
C PRO A 44 7.47 2.20 58.07
N ARG A 45 7.10 0.99 57.56
CA ARG A 45 6.24 -0.11 58.09
C ARG A 45 5.05 0.12 59.08
N LYS A 46 3.80 -0.19 58.60
CA LYS A 46 2.75 -1.17 59.07
C LYS A 46 2.39 -1.37 60.58
N PRO A 47 1.23 -1.98 60.96
CA PRO A 47 -0.18 -1.95 60.47
C PRO A 47 -1.19 -1.90 61.68
N PRO A 48 -2.33 -2.65 61.77
CA PRO A 48 -3.60 -2.64 61.02
C PRO A 48 -4.84 -2.23 61.88
N ARG A 49 -6.03 -2.07 61.26
CA ARG A 49 -7.33 -2.43 61.89
C ARG A 49 -8.43 -2.61 60.83
N ALA A 50 -9.45 -3.39 61.16
CA ALA A 50 -10.56 -3.75 60.28
C ALA A 50 -11.91 -3.41 60.94
N SER A 51 -12.91 -3.04 60.14
CA SER A 51 -14.33 -3.32 60.42
C SER A 51 -15.23 -2.99 59.22
N SER A 52 -16.29 -3.78 59.07
CA SER A 52 -17.42 -3.64 58.14
C SER A 52 -18.27 -2.39 58.34
N THR A 53 -18.98 -1.93 57.30
CA THR A 53 -20.47 -2.00 57.16
C THR A 53 -20.92 -1.50 55.77
N ALA A 54 -22.23 -1.42 55.51
CA ALA A 54 -22.84 -1.50 54.18
C ALA A 54 -23.56 -0.24 53.69
N ASN A 55 -23.89 -0.27 52.39
CA ASN A 55 -25.01 0.37 51.67
C ASN A 55 -25.05 1.89 51.36
N SER A 56 -25.40 2.12 50.09
CA SER A 56 -26.29 3.16 49.52
C SER A 56 -25.95 4.66 49.59
N SER A 57 -25.57 5.16 48.41
CA SER A 57 -26.09 6.36 47.70
C SER A 57 -25.85 7.80 48.21
N SER A 58 -25.16 8.54 47.33
CA SER A 58 -25.44 9.92 46.84
C SER A 58 -24.60 11.11 47.38
N LEU A 59 -24.02 11.87 46.41
CA LEU A 59 -23.69 13.32 46.41
C LEU A 59 -22.57 13.79 47.40
N CYS A 60 -21.72 14.80 47.14
CA CYS A 60 -21.60 15.79 46.05
C CYS A 60 -20.14 16.36 45.92
N PHE A 61 -19.79 16.93 44.75
CA PHE A 61 -18.70 17.88 44.36
C PHE A 61 -17.35 17.96 45.14
N SER A 62 -16.18 18.07 44.50
CA SER A 62 -15.80 19.06 43.45
C SER A 62 -14.63 18.53 42.57
N GLY A 63 -14.35 19.01 41.35
CA GLY A 63 -15.03 20.01 40.53
C GLY A 63 -14.11 20.71 39.52
N VAL A 64 -13.94 20.16 38.30
CA VAL A 64 -13.51 20.91 37.09
C VAL A 64 -14.31 20.40 35.90
N LYS A 65 -15.10 21.27 35.26
CA LYS A 65 -15.88 20.96 34.04
C LYS A 65 -15.25 21.63 32.83
N PHE A 66 -15.07 20.89 31.74
CA PHE A 66 -14.95 21.47 30.40
C PHE A 66 -16.34 21.61 29.78
N ASN A 67 -16.59 22.76 29.13
CA ASN A 67 -17.90 23.10 28.57
C ASN A 67 -17.82 23.07 27.04
N MET A 68 -18.47 22.10 26.39
CA MET A 68 -18.67 22.09 24.93
C MET A 68 -20.16 22.18 24.64
N ARG A 69 -20.58 23.30 24.04
CA ARG A 69 -21.96 23.56 23.64
C ARG A 69 -22.17 23.07 22.22
N LEU A 70 -23.14 22.18 22.01
CA LEU A 70 -23.62 21.86 20.66
C LEU A 70 -24.19 23.12 20.00
N GLN A 71 -23.91 23.30 18.71
CA GLN A 71 -24.71 24.16 17.83
C GLN A 71 -25.57 23.28 16.94
N GLN A 72 -26.86 23.64 16.83
CA GLN A 72 -27.79 23.13 15.84
C GLN A 72 -27.97 24.18 14.71
N PRO A 73 -28.47 23.79 13.53
CA PRO A 73 -28.27 24.57 12.30
C PRO A 73 -29.13 25.84 12.25
N GLY A 74 -28.51 26.93 11.76
CA GLY A 74 -29.20 28.18 11.47
C GLY A 74 -30.02 28.12 10.18
N GLN A 75 -31.19 28.74 10.18
CA GLN A 75 -32.10 28.87 9.04
C GLN A 75 -31.69 30.02 8.11
N GLU A 76 -31.99 29.91 6.81
CA GLU A 76 -31.89 31.02 5.86
C GLU A 76 -33.01 32.07 6.07
N PRO A 77 -32.74 33.38 5.90
CA PRO A 77 -33.77 34.40 5.74
C PRO A 77 -34.14 34.62 4.25
N PRO A 78 -35.39 35.05 3.94
CA PRO A 78 -35.91 35.19 2.56
C PRO A 78 -35.51 36.51 1.88
N PRO A 79 -35.74 36.67 0.55
CA PRO A 79 -35.23 37.81 -0.22
C PRO A 79 -36.10 39.08 -0.12
N GLY A 80 -35.44 40.25 0.01
CA GLY A 80 -36.06 41.57 -0.13
C GLY A 80 -35.63 42.27 -1.43
N ARG A 81 -36.56 42.97 -2.10
CA ARG A 81 -36.32 43.81 -3.30
C ARG A 81 -36.47 45.30 -2.97
N PHE A 82 -35.88 46.13 -3.85
CA PHE A 82 -36.09 47.59 -4.00
C PHE A 82 -35.52 48.47 -2.86
N ARG A 83 -35.04 49.71 -3.11
CA ARG A 83 -35.08 50.53 -4.34
C ARG A 83 -33.89 51.53 -4.42
N ASP A 84 -33.57 51.93 -5.66
CA ASP A 84 -32.91 53.15 -6.18
C ASP A 84 -32.23 54.16 -5.22
N GLY A 85 -31.01 54.59 -5.61
CA GLY A 85 -30.26 55.72 -5.04
C GLY A 85 -29.12 56.13 -5.97
N ASP A 86 -29.18 57.34 -6.53
CA ASP A 86 -28.50 57.72 -7.78
C ASP A 86 -27.12 58.40 -7.59
N SER A 87 -26.35 58.44 -8.67
CA SER A 87 -25.52 59.57 -9.14
C SER A 87 -24.04 59.76 -8.73
N ARG A 88 -23.27 60.02 -9.81
CA ARG A 88 -22.01 60.80 -9.95
C ARG A 88 -20.64 60.14 -9.70
N ALA A 89 -20.06 59.63 -10.80
CA ALA A 89 -18.72 60.09 -11.21
C ALA A 89 -18.83 61.50 -11.85
N PRO A 90 -17.78 62.35 -11.93
CA PRO A 90 -16.66 62.08 -12.86
C PRO A 90 -15.28 62.61 -12.43
N THR A 91 -14.20 62.06 -13.02
CA THR A 91 -13.28 62.75 -13.96
C THR A 91 -11.97 61.96 -14.14
N ALA A 92 -11.41 62.01 -15.34
CA ALA A 92 -10.09 61.49 -15.66
C ALA A 92 -9.19 62.62 -16.20
N LYS A 93 -7.97 62.71 -15.70
CA LYS A 93 -6.78 63.31 -16.35
C LYS A 93 -5.57 62.46 -15.90
N VAL A 94 -4.84 61.73 -16.76
CA VAL A 94 -4.04 62.10 -17.96
C VAL A 94 -2.57 62.38 -17.61
N SER A 95 -1.72 61.44 -18.07
CA SER A 95 -0.34 61.57 -18.57
C SER A 95 0.91 61.59 -17.67
N ARG A 96 1.94 60.92 -18.23
CA ARG A 96 3.42 61.07 -18.08
C ARG A 96 4.09 60.51 -16.81
N ASP A 97 5.32 59.97 -16.87
CA ASP A 97 6.06 59.29 -17.95
C ASP A 97 7.31 58.55 -17.37
N LEU A 98 7.92 57.65 -18.17
CA LEU A 98 9.37 57.34 -18.33
C LEU A 98 10.43 57.79 -17.26
N SER A 99 11.56 57.11 -16.95
CA SER A 99 12.18 55.85 -17.43
C SER A 99 13.51 55.53 -16.68
N SER A 100 14.00 54.28 -16.77
CA SER A 100 15.45 53.88 -16.74
C SER A 100 16.24 53.95 -15.40
N ARG A 101 17.41 53.30 -15.16
CA ARG A 101 18.29 52.40 -15.97
C ARG A 101 19.31 51.64 -15.06
N ALA A 102 19.70 50.40 -15.43
CA ALA A 102 21.05 49.75 -15.44
C ALA A 102 22.07 49.85 -14.25
N SER A 103 23.25 49.20 -14.20
CA SER A 103 23.76 47.81 -14.50
C SER A 103 25.30 47.73 -14.22
N GLY A 104 25.87 46.55 -13.89
CA GLY A 104 27.33 46.23 -13.77
C GLY A 104 27.65 45.35 -12.54
N GLY A 105 28.72 44.56 -12.36
CA GLY A 105 29.98 44.21 -13.09
C GLY A 105 31.12 43.90 -12.06
N LEU A 106 32.17 43.07 -12.22
CA LEU A 106 32.62 42.09 -13.24
C LEU A 106 33.67 41.08 -12.64
N ASN A 107 33.67 39.82 -13.09
CA ASN A 107 34.80 38.87 -13.26
C ASN A 107 35.65 38.22 -12.10
N LEU A 108 36.24 37.06 -12.47
CA LEU A 108 37.12 36.05 -11.80
C LEU A 108 38.64 36.27 -12.21
N PRO A 109 39.69 35.46 -11.86
CA PRO A 109 39.79 34.05 -11.39
C PRO A 109 40.91 33.71 -10.33
N ALA A 110 41.31 32.42 -10.20
CA ALA A 110 42.36 31.80 -9.32
C ALA A 110 43.51 31.16 -10.17
N PRO A 111 44.41 30.22 -9.72
CA PRO A 111 44.86 29.70 -8.39
C PRO A 111 46.42 29.59 -8.26
N ASP A 112 47.00 28.97 -7.20
CA ASP A 112 48.40 28.41 -7.22
C ASP A 112 48.80 27.41 -6.08
N GLN A 113 49.88 26.62 -6.28
CA GLN A 113 50.53 25.61 -5.38
C GLN A 113 51.97 25.28 -5.89
N PRO A 114 52.85 24.44 -5.25
CA PRO A 114 53.22 24.16 -3.84
C PRO A 114 54.75 24.42 -3.61
N PRO A 115 55.47 23.99 -2.50
CA PRO A 115 56.19 22.68 -2.45
C PRO A 115 56.41 22.10 -0.99
N PRO A 116 57.49 21.38 -0.54
CA PRO A 116 57.40 19.93 -0.29
C PRO A 116 57.94 19.35 1.07
N HIS A 117 57.64 18.06 1.29
CA HIS A 117 58.33 17.00 2.09
C HIS A 117 59.01 17.25 3.45
N LEU A 118 58.60 16.45 4.46
CA LEU A 118 59.51 15.61 5.28
C LEU A 118 58.75 14.49 6.04
N GLN A 119 59.39 13.32 6.20
CA GLN A 119 58.85 12.14 6.91
C GLN A 119 59.33 12.08 8.36
N THR A 120 58.51 11.55 9.29
CA THR A 120 58.95 10.73 10.45
C THR A 120 57.74 10.01 11.09
N GLY A 121 57.99 8.92 11.83
CA GLY A 121 57.11 8.49 12.93
C GLY A 121 56.16 7.31 12.69
N ALA A 122 56.67 6.09 12.57
CA ALA A 122 55.83 4.88 12.65
C ALA A 122 55.27 4.64 14.06
N ARG A 123 53.99 4.25 14.17
CA ARG A 123 53.45 3.55 15.35
C ARG A 123 52.62 2.32 14.95
N SER A 124 53.02 1.17 15.45
CA SER A 124 52.42 -0.13 15.19
C SER A 124 51.01 -0.25 15.80
N ARG A 125 50.08 -0.90 15.06
CA ARG A 125 48.83 -1.42 15.63
C ARG A 125 48.75 -2.92 15.44
N VAL A 126 48.64 -3.62 16.57
CA VAL A 126 48.66 -5.09 16.67
C VAL A 126 47.46 -5.71 15.94
N ARG A 127 47.72 -6.63 14.99
CA ARG A 127 46.67 -7.46 14.37
C ARG A 127 46.27 -8.59 15.31
N GLN A 128 45.08 -8.49 15.92
CA GLN A 128 44.54 -9.53 16.78
C GLN A 128 44.08 -10.76 15.96
N ARG A 129 44.89 -11.83 15.97
CA ARG A 129 44.54 -13.14 15.38
C ARG A 129 43.32 -13.73 16.11
N ARG A 130 42.15 -13.78 15.47
CA ARG A 130 41.06 -14.67 15.92
C ARG A 130 41.31 -16.08 15.38
N ARG A 131 41.61 -17.02 16.29
CA ARG A 131 41.78 -18.45 15.99
C ARG A 131 40.46 -19.02 15.43
N ARG A 132 40.53 -19.73 14.30
CA ARG A 132 39.42 -20.60 13.85
C ARG A 132 39.46 -21.89 14.66
N LEU A 133 38.42 -22.16 15.45
CA LEU A 133 38.21 -23.48 16.06
C LEU A 133 37.58 -24.41 15.02
N LEU A 134 38.31 -25.44 14.63
CA LEU A 134 37.81 -26.54 13.81
C LEU A 134 37.12 -27.56 14.71
N ILE A 135 35.80 -27.66 14.66
CA ILE A 135 35.06 -28.74 15.32
C ILE A 135 35.09 -29.95 14.37
N LYS A 136 35.70 -31.05 14.87
CA LYS A 136 35.88 -32.32 14.16
C LYS A 136 34.50 -32.99 14.00
N LYS A 137 34.15 -33.40 12.77
CA LYS A 137 32.90 -34.14 12.50
C LYS A 137 32.97 -35.53 13.14
N MET A 138 31.88 -35.95 13.77
CA MET A 138 31.60 -37.36 14.11
C MET A 138 30.71 -38.00 13.02
N PRO A 139 30.62 -39.34 12.93
CA PRO A 139 29.96 -40.03 11.81
C PRO A 139 28.44 -39.82 11.78
N ALA A 140 27.85 -40.01 10.60
CA ALA A 140 26.41 -39.92 10.42
C ALA A 140 25.69 -41.16 10.97
N ALA A 141 24.75 -40.97 11.89
CA ALA A 141 23.77 -42.00 12.23
C ALA A 141 22.74 -42.13 11.10
N MET A 142 22.29 -43.35 10.82
CA MET A 142 21.33 -43.66 9.77
C MET A 142 19.99 -42.93 10.01
N ALA A 143 19.49 -42.26 8.98
CA ALA A 143 18.14 -41.69 9.00
C ALA A 143 17.12 -42.77 8.60
N THR A 144 16.25 -43.15 9.53
CA THR A 144 15.03 -43.90 9.22
C THR A 144 14.05 -43.03 8.42
N PRO A 145 13.27 -43.60 7.48
CA PRO A 145 12.32 -42.84 6.69
C PRO A 145 11.16 -42.35 7.57
N ALA A 146 10.98 -41.04 7.65
CA ALA A 146 9.86 -40.44 8.37
C ALA A 146 8.56 -40.69 7.60
N ASN A 147 7.64 -41.45 8.20
CA ASN A 147 6.32 -41.70 7.64
C ASN A 147 5.56 -40.38 7.35
N SER A 148 5.00 -40.28 6.15
CA SER A 148 4.14 -39.19 5.70
C SER A 148 2.80 -39.21 6.45
N SER A 149 2.76 -38.64 7.65
CA SER A 149 1.52 -38.40 8.38
C SER A 149 0.68 -37.34 7.66
N ALA A 150 -0.25 -37.81 6.84
CA ALA A 150 -1.30 -36.98 6.28
C ALA A 150 -2.03 -36.23 7.40
N GLY A 151 -2.16 -34.90 7.26
CA GLY A 151 -2.97 -34.11 8.18
C GLY A 151 -4.43 -34.60 8.20
N PRO A 152 -5.16 -34.44 9.31
CA PRO A 152 -6.49 -35.03 9.46
C PRO A 152 -7.44 -34.50 8.37
N ALA A 153 -7.86 -35.41 7.50
CA ALA A 153 -8.86 -35.15 6.48
C ALA A 153 -10.20 -34.82 7.16
N VAL A 154 -10.57 -33.54 7.16
CA VAL A 154 -11.85 -33.08 7.70
C VAL A 154 -12.96 -33.62 6.79
N ARG A 155 -13.77 -34.54 7.32
CA ARG A 155 -15.02 -34.99 6.66
C ARG A 155 -16.01 -33.82 6.59
N PRO A 156 -16.51 -33.45 5.40
CA PRO A 156 -17.62 -32.49 5.28
C PRO A 156 -18.94 -33.07 5.83
N LEU A 157 -19.86 -32.19 6.24
CA LEU A 157 -21.25 -32.56 6.53
C LEU A 157 -22.08 -32.59 5.22
N PRO A 158 -23.02 -33.54 5.06
CA PRO A 158 -23.58 -33.89 3.77
C PRO A 158 -24.66 -32.94 3.26
N GLY A 159 -24.73 -32.82 1.94
CA GLY A 159 -25.96 -32.46 1.21
C GLY A 159 -25.95 -31.05 0.61
N ALA A 160 -25.99 -30.98 -0.73
CA ALA A 160 -25.96 -29.77 -1.58
C ALA A 160 -24.71 -28.87 -1.45
N ARG A 161 -24.12 -28.71 -0.25
CA ARG A 161 -22.85 -27.99 -0.07
C ARG A 161 -21.70 -28.72 -0.74
N ASP A 162 -21.56 -30.04 -0.58
CA ASP A 162 -20.41 -30.80 -1.09
C ASP A 162 -20.07 -30.53 -2.57
N GLY A 163 -21.08 -30.47 -3.44
CA GLY A 163 -20.88 -30.19 -4.87
C GLY A 163 -20.25 -28.81 -5.13
N ARG A 164 -20.81 -27.74 -4.56
CA ARG A 164 -20.29 -26.37 -4.74
C ARG A 164 -18.93 -26.20 -4.09
N TRP A 165 -18.71 -26.82 -2.92
CA TRP A 165 -17.43 -26.75 -2.20
C TRP A 165 -16.33 -27.52 -2.95
N ALA A 166 -16.65 -28.65 -3.57
CA ALA A 166 -15.73 -29.38 -4.45
C ALA A 166 -15.40 -28.60 -5.73
N VAL A 167 -16.35 -27.86 -6.32
CA VAL A 167 -16.08 -26.93 -7.44
C VAL A 167 -15.10 -25.84 -7.01
N LEU A 168 -15.36 -25.16 -5.89
CA LEU A 168 -14.48 -24.10 -5.39
C LEU A 168 -13.09 -24.63 -5.00
N GLN A 169 -12.99 -25.84 -4.46
CA GLN A 169 -11.70 -26.50 -4.20
C GLN A 169 -10.91 -26.75 -5.48
N ARG A 170 -11.55 -27.27 -6.54
CA ARG A 170 -10.92 -27.43 -7.87
C ARG A 170 -10.50 -26.08 -8.45
N THR A 171 -11.34 -25.05 -8.34
CA THR A 171 -11.01 -23.69 -8.76
C THR A 171 -9.78 -23.14 -8.04
N GLN A 172 -9.63 -23.38 -6.73
CA GLN A 172 -8.44 -22.95 -5.98
C GLN A 172 -7.18 -23.75 -6.36
N GLN A 173 -7.30 -25.06 -6.61
CA GLN A 173 -6.19 -25.87 -7.14
C GLN A 173 -5.69 -25.32 -8.49
N GLU A 174 -6.62 -25.01 -9.40
CA GLU A 174 -6.30 -24.48 -10.72
C GLU A 174 -5.67 -23.08 -10.67
N ARG A 175 -6.24 -22.15 -9.87
CA ARG A 175 -5.66 -20.81 -9.67
C ARG A 175 -4.23 -20.89 -9.14
N LYS A 176 -3.94 -21.82 -8.22
CA LYS A 176 -2.58 -22.06 -7.70
C LYS A 176 -1.65 -22.69 -8.73
N ARG A 177 -2.14 -23.61 -9.56
CA ARG A 177 -1.39 -24.23 -10.66
C ARG A 177 -0.91 -23.16 -11.64
N LEU A 178 -1.83 -22.36 -12.18
CA LEU A 178 -1.54 -21.31 -13.17
C LEU A 178 -0.59 -20.23 -12.60
N MET A 179 -0.79 -19.82 -11.34
CA MET A 179 0.13 -18.90 -10.65
C MET A 179 1.55 -19.48 -10.56
N ARG A 180 1.69 -20.77 -10.21
CA ARG A 180 2.99 -21.46 -10.13
C ARG A 180 3.63 -21.63 -11.51
N GLU A 181 2.86 -21.95 -12.54
CA GLU A 181 3.33 -22.06 -13.94
C GLU A 181 3.83 -20.71 -14.49
N ALA A 182 3.08 -19.62 -14.28
CA ALA A 182 3.52 -18.27 -14.61
C ALA A 182 4.82 -17.90 -13.87
N CYS A 183 4.92 -18.23 -12.58
CA CYS A 183 6.14 -18.04 -11.81
C CYS A 183 7.31 -18.92 -12.29
N ALA A 184 7.08 -20.14 -12.77
CA ALA A 184 8.12 -21.00 -13.32
C ALA A 184 8.64 -20.46 -14.67
N LYS A 185 7.74 -19.98 -15.53
CA LYS A 185 8.07 -19.46 -16.88
C LYS A 185 8.80 -18.11 -16.85
N TYR A 186 8.42 -17.20 -15.96
CA TYR A 186 8.94 -15.82 -15.95
C TYR A 186 9.97 -15.52 -14.85
N ARG A 187 10.36 -16.52 -14.06
CA ARG A 187 11.58 -16.41 -13.23
C ARG A 187 12.78 -16.88 -14.05
N ALA A 188 13.77 -16.01 -14.21
CA ALA A 188 15.12 -16.46 -14.53
C ALA A 188 15.56 -17.52 -13.49
N SER A 189 16.23 -18.57 -13.97
CA SER A 189 16.61 -19.80 -13.24
C SER A 189 17.68 -19.58 -12.14
N SER A 190 17.45 -18.61 -11.26
CA SER A 190 18.45 -18.07 -10.34
C SER A 190 17.90 -17.84 -8.93
N SER A 191 18.16 -18.84 -8.09
CA SER A 191 18.12 -18.80 -6.61
C SER A 191 16.76 -18.77 -5.91
N ARG A 192 16.71 -19.52 -4.80
CA ARG A 192 15.73 -19.40 -3.71
C ARG A 192 15.97 -18.08 -2.96
N ARG A 193 15.60 -16.93 -3.55
CA ARG A 193 15.73 -15.62 -2.90
C ARG A 193 15.05 -15.66 -1.52
N ALA A 194 15.80 -15.36 -0.47
CA ALA A 194 15.26 -15.32 0.88
C ALA A 194 14.16 -14.25 0.98
N VAL A 195 13.05 -14.60 1.61
CA VAL A 195 11.98 -13.63 1.90
C VAL A 195 12.55 -12.56 2.84
N THR A 196 12.35 -11.30 2.47
CA THR A 196 12.79 -10.12 3.25
C THR A 196 11.56 -9.32 3.71
N PRO A 197 11.68 -8.46 4.75
CA PRO A 197 10.55 -7.66 5.24
C PRO A 197 9.82 -6.86 4.15
N ARG A 198 10.53 -6.37 3.12
CA ARG A 198 9.92 -5.65 1.99
C ARG A 198 8.88 -6.51 1.25
N HIS A 199 9.18 -7.79 1.01
CA HIS A 199 8.29 -8.72 0.31
C HIS A 199 7.02 -9.07 1.10
N VAL A 200 7.02 -8.86 2.43
CA VAL A 200 5.90 -9.18 3.34
C VAL A 200 5.24 -7.95 3.96
N SER A 201 5.64 -6.74 3.54
CA SER A 201 5.12 -5.45 4.04
C SER A 201 3.64 -5.22 3.76
N ARG A 202 3.05 -6.00 2.85
CA ARG A 202 1.61 -6.03 2.54
C ARG A 202 0.81 -7.09 3.25
N ILE A 203 1.47 -7.96 4.01
CA ILE A 203 0.80 -9.11 4.61
C ILE A 203 0.35 -8.75 6.02
N PHE A 204 -0.96 -8.69 6.24
CA PHE A 204 -1.56 -8.59 7.56
C PHE A 204 -1.61 -9.97 8.23
N VAL A 205 -1.50 -9.97 9.56
CA VAL A 205 -1.41 -11.16 10.40
C VAL A 205 -2.62 -11.22 11.33
N GLU A 206 -3.34 -12.33 11.28
CA GLU A 206 -4.36 -12.71 12.27
C GLU A 206 -3.89 -14.00 12.94
N ASP A 207 -3.46 -13.90 14.21
CA ASP A 207 -2.80 -14.99 14.92
C ASP A 207 -3.79 -16.07 15.44
N ARG A 208 -5.07 -15.75 15.66
CA ARG A 208 -6.07 -16.67 16.26
C ARG A 208 -6.46 -17.80 15.30
N HIS A 209 -6.86 -17.46 14.07
CA HIS A 209 -7.21 -18.40 13.01
C HIS A 209 -6.01 -18.72 12.10
N ARG A 210 -4.81 -18.21 12.44
CA ARG A 210 -3.56 -18.39 11.71
C ARG A 210 -3.67 -17.98 10.24
N VAL A 211 -4.10 -16.75 9.99
CA VAL A 211 -4.29 -16.20 8.64
C VAL A 211 -3.22 -15.16 8.32
N LEU A 212 -2.70 -15.23 7.10
CA LEU A 212 -1.88 -14.21 6.46
C LEU A 212 -2.63 -13.66 5.25
N TYR A 213 -2.96 -12.37 5.25
CA TYR A 213 -3.68 -11.71 4.16
C TYR A 213 -2.79 -10.71 3.44
N CYS A 214 -2.50 -10.92 2.15
CA CYS A 214 -1.83 -9.87 1.37
C CYS A 214 -2.83 -8.82 0.87
N GLU A 215 -2.60 -7.57 1.26
CA GLU A 215 -3.38 -6.43 0.81
C GLU A 215 -3.12 -6.09 -0.66
N VAL A 216 -4.16 -6.27 -1.48
CA VAL A 216 -4.25 -5.69 -2.82
C VAL A 216 -5.28 -4.56 -2.79
N PRO A 217 -4.87 -3.28 -2.92
CA PRO A 217 -5.81 -2.18 -2.97
C PRO A 217 -6.84 -2.33 -4.10
N LYS A 218 -8.06 -1.86 -3.85
CA LYS A 218 -9.22 -1.91 -4.77
C LYS A 218 -9.73 -3.32 -5.14
N ALA A 219 -9.18 -4.39 -4.55
CA ALA A 219 -9.67 -5.77 -4.61
C ALA A 219 -10.41 -6.20 -3.31
N GLY A 220 -11.20 -5.31 -2.71
CA GLY A 220 -11.98 -5.58 -1.49
C GLY A 220 -11.21 -5.45 -0.16
N CYS A 221 -9.99 -4.93 -0.18
CA CYS A 221 -9.06 -4.90 0.95
C CYS A 221 -9.61 -4.30 2.27
N SER A 222 -10.41 -3.22 2.22
CA SER A 222 -11.01 -2.66 3.44
C SER A 222 -11.90 -3.68 4.16
N ASN A 223 -12.72 -4.40 3.40
CA ASN A 223 -13.67 -5.36 3.97
C ASN A 223 -12.95 -6.62 4.44
N TRP A 224 -11.86 -7.03 3.77
CA TRP A 224 -10.97 -8.08 4.29
C TRP A 224 -10.32 -7.72 5.61
N LYS A 225 -9.79 -6.49 5.77
CA LYS A 225 -9.27 -6.02 7.06
C LYS A 225 -10.36 -6.02 8.14
N ARG A 226 -11.59 -5.58 7.84
CA ARG A 226 -12.72 -5.68 8.79
C ARG A 226 -12.97 -7.11 9.25
N VAL A 227 -12.98 -8.07 8.32
CA VAL A 227 -13.10 -9.50 8.61
C VAL A 227 -11.96 -9.98 9.52
N LEU A 228 -10.71 -9.63 9.23
CA LEU A 228 -9.56 -9.98 10.08
C LEU A 228 -9.65 -9.36 11.48
N MET A 229 -10.19 -8.15 11.63
CA MET A 229 -10.42 -7.53 12.93
C MET A 229 -11.47 -8.27 13.76
N VAL A 230 -12.56 -8.73 13.13
CA VAL A 230 -13.56 -9.57 13.82
C VAL A 230 -12.97 -10.94 14.19
N LEU A 231 -12.20 -11.58 13.29
CA LEU A 231 -11.49 -12.84 13.57
C LEU A 231 -10.48 -12.70 14.74
N ALA A 232 -9.77 -11.57 14.82
CA ALA A 232 -8.88 -11.24 15.92
C ALA A 232 -9.62 -10.92 17.25
N GLY A 233 -10.96 -10.85 17.25
CA GLY A 233 -11.77 -10.45 18.41
C GLY A 233 -11.65 -8.95 18.75
N LEU A 234 -11.30 -8.11 17.78
CA LEU A 234 -11.14 -6.65 17.96
C LEU A 234 -12.43 -5.87 17.68
N ALA A 235 -13.46 -6.53 17.14
CA ALA A 235 -14.79 -5.97 16.90
C ALA A 235 -15.84 -7.10 16.90
N SER A 236 -17.07 -6.78 17.29
CA SER A 236 -18.20 -7.71 17.31
C SER A 236 -18.84 -7.94 15.93
N SER A 237 -18.74 -6.97 15.03
CA SER A 237 -19.23 -7.07 13.65
C SER A 237 -18.33 -6.28 12.71
N THR A 238 -18.44 -6.54 11.41
CA THR A 238 -17.72 -5.80 10.39
C THR A 238 -18.34 -4.44 10.09
N ALA A 239 -19.63 -4.27 10.34
CA ALA A 239 -20.39 -3.05 10.06
C ALA A 239 -20.09 -1.91 11.05
N SER A 240 -19.67 -2.23 12.28
CA SER A 240 -19.29 -1.21 13.28
C SER A 240 -17.91 -0.60 13.05
N ILE A 241 -17.11 -1.13 12.12
CA ILE A 241 -15.72 -0.71 11.91
C ILE A 241 -15.63 0.39 10.83
N GLN A 242 -15.34 1.60 11.28
CA GLN A 242 -15.20 2.78 10.41
C GLN A 242 -13.98 2.71 9.48
N HIS A 243 -14.08 3.41 8.34
CA HIS A 243 -13.05 3.39 7.29
C HIS A 243 -11.65 3.73 7.80
N ASP A 244 -11.52 4.80 8.59
CA ASP A 244 -10.21 5.26 9.05
C ASP A 244 -9.58 4.29 10.06
N THR A 245 -10.38 3.63 10.89
CA THR A 245 -9.93 2.54 11.77
C THR A 245 -9.33 1.37 10.97
N VAL A 246 -9.88 1.08 9.79
CA VAL A 246 -9.43 0.00 8.89
C VAL A 246 -8.09 0.31 8.20
N HIS A 247 -7.79 1.58 7.93
CA HIS A 247 -6.61 1.97 7.14
C HIS A 247 -5.49 2.63 7.94
N TYR A 248 -5.84 3.36 9.00
CA TYR A 248 -4.90 4.11 9.84
C TYR A 248 -4.81 3.55 11.27
N GLY A 249 -5.75 2.69 11.67
CA GLY A 249 -5.65 1.96 12.94
C GLY A 249 -4.51 0.94 12.93
N SER A 250 -3.69 0.94 13.97
CA SER A 250 -2.61 -0.03 14.21
C SER A 250 -3.10 -1.39 14.72
N ALA A 251 -4.40 -1.68 14.58
CA ALA A 251 -5.10 -2.80 15.20
C ALA A 251 -4.69 -4.16 14.61
N LEU A 252 -4.46 -4.22 13.29
CA LEU A 252 -3.92 -5.41 12.62
C LEU A 252 -2.40 -5.30 12.48
N LYS A 253 -1.68 -6.31 12.96
CA LYS A 253 -0.22 -6.41 12.78
C LYS A 253 0.10 -6.73 11.33
N ARG A 254 1.20 -6.18 10.82
CA ARG A 254 1.78 -6.55 9.52
C ARG A 254 2.94 -7.53 9.74
N LEU A 255 3.18 -8.42 8.78
CA LEU A 255 4.18 -9.46 8.89
C LEU A 255 5.61 -8.89 8.90
N ASP A 256 5.82 -7.71 8.30
CA ASP A 256 7.10 -7.00 8.32
C ASP A 256 7.50 -6.45 9.71
N THR A 257 6.58 -6.37 10.68
CA THR A 257 6.90 -5.94 12.05
C THR A 257 7.43 -7.07 12.93
N PHE A 258 7.45 -8.31 12.44
CA PHE A 258 7.99 -9.46 13.17
C PHE A 258 9.47 -9.71 12.83
N GLY A 259 10.24 -10.20 13.81
CA GLY A 259 11.61 -10.66 13.56
C GLY A 259 11.69 -11.85 12.59
N ARG A 260 12.86 -12.11 12.00
CA ARG A 260 13.07 -13.12 10.94
C ARG A 260 12.47 -14.50 11.27
N GLN A 261 12.62 -14.98 12.50
CA GLN A 261 12.04 -16.25 12.93
C GLN A 261 10.51 -16.21 12.99
N GLY A 262 9.91 -15.10 13.44
CA GLY A 262 8.46 -14.90 13.50
C GLY A 262 7.82 -14.82 12.11
N ILE A 263 8.49 -14.17 11.15
CA ILE A 263 8.12 -14.18 9.73
C ILE A 263 8.14 -15.61 9.18
N LEU A 264 9.29 -16.30 9.30
CA LEU A 264 9.46 -17.65 8.77
C LEU A 264 8.57 -18.69 9.46
N HIS A 265 8.22 -18.51 10.73
CA HIS A 265 7.22 -19.37 11.40
C HIS A 265 5.87 -19.21 10.70
N ARG A 266 5.32 -17.99 10.66
CA ARG A 266 3.98 -17.73 10.11
C ARG A 266 3.85 -18.12 8.64
N LEU A 267 4.84 -17.79 7.80
CA LEU A 267 4.83 -18.22 6.39
C LEU A 267 4.71 -19.75 6.22
N ARG A 268 5.27 -20.54 7.15
CA ARG A 268 5.19 -22.01 7.16
C ARG A 268 3.92 -22.56 7.80
N THR A 269 3.37 -21.90 8.81
CA THR A 269 2.30 -22.49 9.67
C THR A 269 0.92 -21.84 9.51
N TYR A 270 0.80 -20.72 8.79
CA TYR A 270 -0.44 -19.95 8.64
C TYR A 270 -0.98 -20.06 7.21
N THR A 271 -2.31 -20.06 7.08
CA THR A 271 -3.01 -20.05 5.79
C THR A 271 -2.84 -18.69 5.12
N LYS A 272 -2.19 -18.67 3.96
CA LYS A 272 -1.86 -17.47 3.20
C LYS A 272 -2.92 -17.22 2.13
N MET A 273 -3.66 -16.11 2.22
CA MET A 273 -4.63 -15.70 1.21
C MET A 273 -4.24 -14.42 0.47
N LEU A 274 -4.61 -14.41 -0.80
CA LEU A 274 -4.51 -13.29 -1.72
C LEU A 274 -5.87 -13.10 -2.37
N PHE A 275 -6.38 -11.87 -2.43
CA PHE A 275 -7.56 -11.53 -3.22
C PHE A 275 -7.17 -10.56 -4.33
N VAL A 276 -7.45 -10.96 -5.56
CA VAL A 276 -7.11 -10.20 -6.78
C VAL A 276 -8.36 -9.67 -7.46
N ARG A 277 -8.16 -8.82 -8.46
CA ARG A 277 -9.22 -8.22 -9.28
C ARG A 277 -8.70 -8.10 -10.70
N GLU A 278 -9.62 -8.16 -11.67
CA GLU A 278 -9.37 -7.84 -13.07
C GLU A 278 -8.51 -6.56 -13.17
N PRO A 279 -7.33 -6.59 -13.84
CA PRO A 279 -6.35 -5.51 -13.70
C PRO A 279 -6.83 -4.12 -14.12
N PHE A 280 -7.65 -4.02 -15.17
CA PHE A 280 -8.19 -2.75 -15.66
C PHE A 280 -9.36 -2.25 -14.80
N GLU A 281 -10.22 -3.13 -14.29
CA GLU A 281 -11.22 -2.76 -13.30
C GLU A 281 -10.56 -2.24 -12.01
N ARG A 282 -9.43 -2.85 -11.61
CA ARG A 282 -8.64 -2.37 -10.46
C ARG A 282 -8.07 -0.97 -10.73
N LEU A 283 -7.50 -0.75 -11.92
CA LEU A 283 -6.97 0.57 -12.34
C LEU A 283 -8.07 1.64 -12.36
N VAL A 284 -9.20 1.38 -13.00
CA VAL A 284 -10.33 2.33 -13.04
C VAL A 284 -10.89 2.55 -11.65
N SER A 285 -11.02 1.50 -10.82
CA SER A 285 -11.43 1.67 -9.43
C SER A 285 -10.45 2.53 -8.62
N ALA A 286 -9.14 2.48 -8.91
CA ALA A 286 -8.16 3.39 -8.32
C ALA A 286 -8.34 4.83 -8.82
N PHE A 287 -8.45 5.03 -10.13
CA PHE A 287 -8.66 6.35 -10.72
C PHE A 287 -9.87 7.07 -10.12
N ARG A 288 -11.04 6.41 -10.14
CA ARG A 288 -12.30 6.96 -9.60
C ARG A 288 -12.18 7.38 -8.13
N ASP A 289 -11.55 6.53 -7.32
CA ASP A 289 -11.33 6.77 -5.88
C ASP A 289 -10.31 7.87 -5.55
N LYS A 290 -9.42 8.23 -6.49
CA LYS A 290 -8.33 9.20 -6.24
C LYS A 290 -8.50 10.53 -6.97
N PHE A 291 -9.21 10.57 -8.09
CA PHE A 291 -9.24 11.72 -9.02
C PHE A 291 -10.63 12.26 -9.38
N GLU A 292 -11.72 11.56 -9.06
CA GLU A 292 -13.09 12.04 -9.33
C GLU A 292 -13.74 12.78 -8.15
N HIS A 293 -13.17 12.64 -6.94
CA HIS A 293 -13.67 13.29 -5.73
C HIS A 293 -12.56 14.08 -5.02
N PRO A 294 -12.89 15.21 -4.37
CA PRO A 294 -11.93 16.03 -3.63
C PRO A 294 -11.04 15.19 -2.72
N ASN A 295 -9.73 15.21 -2.99
CA ASN A 295 -8.76 14.38 -2.30
C ASN A 295 -7.53 15.19 -1.88
N SER A 296 -7.40 15.42 -0.57
CA SER A 296 -6.37 16.27 0.03
C SER A 296 -4.93 15.78 -0.18
N TYR A 297 -4.72 14.52 -0.51
CA TYR A 297 -3.39 13.95 -0.81
C TYR A 297 -3.17 13.73 -2.31
N TYR A 298 -4.10 13.06 -2.99
CA TYR A 298 -3.89 12.68 -4.39
C TYR A 298 -3.96 13.87 -5.36
N TYR A 299 -4.78 14.90 -5.08
CA TYR A 299 -4.81 16.09 -5.96
C TYR A 299 -3.49 16.89 -5.87
N PRO A 300 -2.97 17.28 -4.68
CA PRO A 300 -1.73 18.06 -4.62
C PRO A 300 -0.49 17.27 -5.04
N VAL A 301 -0.39 15.98 -4.71
CA VAL A 301 0.80 15.17 -4.99
C VAL A 301 0.81 14.66 -6.43
N PHE A 302 -0.25 13.97 -6.86
CA PHE A 302 -0.30 13.36 -8.19
C PHE A 302 -1.01 14.24 -9.21
N GLY A 303 -2.17 14.79 -8.87
CA GLY A 303 -3.01 15.53 -9.80
C GLY A 303 -2.30 16.71 -10.43
N LYS A 304 -1.64 17.56 -9.62
CA LYS A 304 -0.81 18.68 -10.12
C LYS A 304 0.28 18.21 -11.08
N ALA A 305 1.03 17.17 -10.71
CA ALA A 305 2.15 16.66 -11.49
C ALA A 305 1.71 16.02 -12.81
N ILE A 306 0.54 15.35 -12.83
CA ILE A 306 -0.07 14.80 -14.05
C ILE A 306 -0.51 15.96 -14.96
N LEU A 307 -1.26 16.92 -14.42
CA LEU A 307 -1.77 18.07 -15.19
C LEU A 307 -0.65 18.92 -15.78
N ALA A 308 0.38 19.24 -14.99
CA ALA A 308 1.51 20.05 -15.42
C ALA A 308 2.36 19.40 -16.53
N ARG A 309 2.37 18.06 -16.63
CA ARG A 309 3.20 17.34 -17.61
C ARG A 309 2.43 16.88 -18.85
N TYR A 310 1.16 16.52 -18.72
CA TYR A 310 0.40 15.86 -19.79
C TYR A 310 -0.77 16.68 -20.35
N ARG A 311 -1.10 17.84 -19.77
CA ARG A 311 -2.12 18.76 -20.30
C ARG A 311 -1.49 20.07 -20.77
N ALA A 312 -1.27 20.19 -22.08
CA ALA A 312 -0.62 21.35 -22.71
C ALA A 312 -1.24 22.70 -22.29
N ASN A 313 -2.58 22.79 -22.29
CA ASN A 313 -3.32 24.01 -21.93
C ASN A 313 -4.03 23.85 -20.58
N ALA A 314 -3.29 23.49 -19.53
CA ALA A 314 -3.85 23.38 -18.18
C ALA A 314 -4.21 24.77 -17.61
N SER A 315 -5.43 24.92 -17.08
CA SER A 315 -5.83 26.18 -16.43
C SER A 315 -5.00 26.42 -15.17
N ARG A 316 -4.79 27.71 -14.82
CA ARG A 316 -4.12 28.10 -13.57
C ARG A 316 -4.77 27.47 -12.35
N GLU A 317 -6.08 27.31 -12.36
CA GLU A 317 -6.79 26.62 -11.29
C GLU A 317 -6.43 25.14 -11.22
N ALA A 318 -6.50 24.40 -12.34
CA ALA A 318 -6.18 22.97 -12.37
C ALA A 318 -4.73 22.70 -11.91
N LEU A 319 -3.78 23.56 -12.26
CA LEU A 319 -2.39 23.49 -11.77
C LEU A 319 -2.28 23.84 -10.27
N ARG A 320 -3.10 24.77 -9.76
CA ARG A 320 -3.13 25.18 -8.35
C ARG A 320 -3.81 24.15 -7.45
N THR A 321 -4.84 23.47 -7.91
CA THR A 321 -5.64 22.49 -7.12
C THR A 321 -5.16 21.06 -7.31
N GLY A 322 -4.78 20.68 -8.54
CA GLY A 322 -4.60 19.29 -8.96
C GLY A 322 -5.91 18.58 -9.33
N SER A 323 -7.03 19.29 -9.43
CA SER A 323 -8.36 18.71 -9.70
C SER A 323 -8.63 18.50 -11.19
N GLY A 324 -9.53 17.55 -11.50
CA GLY A 324 -10.01 17.33 -12.86
C GLY A 324 -8.99 16.67 -13.79
N VAL A 325 -8.15 15.78 -13.26
CA VAL A 325 -7.33 14.85 -14.05
C VAL A 325 -8.26 13.97 -14.90
N ARG A 326 -7.96 13.80 -16.19
CA ARG A 326 -8.71 12.91 -17.09
C ARG A 326 -8.06 11.52 -17.13
N PHE A 327 -8.84 10.49 -17.40
CA PHE A 327 -8.32 9.12 -17.44
C PHE A 327 -7.19 8.91 -18.47
N PRO A 328 -7.22 9.47 -19.70
CA PRO A 328 -6.10 9.37 -20.63
C PRO A 328 -4.80 10.00 -20.10
N GLU A 329 -4.87 11.12 -19.37
CA GLU A 329 -3.71 11.78 -18.75
C GLU A 329 -3.13 10.91 -17.63
N PHE A 330 -3.98 10.27 -16.84
CA PHE A 330 -3.57 9.30 -15.81
C PHE A 330 -2.95 8.03 -16.40
N VAL A 331 -3.46 7.53 -17.53
CA VAL A 331 -2.84 6.40 -18.25
C VAL A 331 -1.51 6.79 -18.88
N GLN A 332 -1.39 8.00 -19.43
CA GLN A 332 -0.10 8.51 -19.92
C GLN A 332 0.92 8.61 -18.78
N TYR A 333 0.51 9.11 -17.62
CA TYR A 333 1.31 9.08 -16.39
C TYR A 333 1.70 7.66 -15.93
N LEU A 334 0.79 6.69 -16.04
CA LEU A 334 1.04 5.30 -15.68
C LEU A 334 2.08 4.64 -16.61
N LEU A 335 2.12 5.04 -17.88
CA LEU A 335 3.00 4.45 -18.89
C LEU A 335 4.35 5.19 -19.05
N ASP A 336 4.47 6.42 -18.57
CA ASP A 336 5.73 7.17 -18.63
C ASP A 336 6.80 6.57 -17.70
N VAL A 337 7.93 6.13 -18.26
CA VAL A 337 9.08 5.64 -17.46
C VAL A 337 9.75 6.76 -16.66
N HIS A 338 9.63 8.01 -17.11
CA HIS A 338 10.10 9.24 -16.47
C HIS A 338 8.96 10.00 -15.77
N ARG A 339 7.92 9.28 -15.32
CA ARG A 339 6.79 9.84 -14.56
C ARG A 339 7.26 10.80 -13.44
N PRO A 340 6.57 11.94 -13.24
CA PRO A 340 6.99 12.98 -12.30
C PRO A 340 6.78 12.60 -10.83
N VAL A 341 5.98 11.57 -10.56
CA VAL A 341 5.73 11.00 -9.23
C VAL A 341 5.83 9.49 -9.32
N GLY A 342 6.51 8.86 -8.36
CA GLY A 342 6.72 7.41 -8.33
C GLY A 342 5.44 6.57 -8.29
N MET A 343 5.59 5.26 -8.46
CA MET A 343 4.47 4.32 -8.50
C MET A 343 3.67 4.32 -7.18
N ASP A 344 2.36 4.52 -7.26
CA ASP A 344 1.46 4.35 -6.11
C ASP A 344 0.92 2.92 -6.03
N ILE A 345 0.64 2.54 -4.80
CA ILE A 345 0.23 1.21 -4.34
C ILE A 345 -1.13 0.78 -4.90
N HIS A 346 -1.99 1.73 -5.29
CA HIS A 346 -3.32 1.46 -5.82
C HIS A 346 -3.30 1.02 -7.28
N TRP A 347 -2.23 1.33 -8.01
CA TRP A 347 -2.02 0.95 -9.41
C TRP A 347 -0.72 0.16 -9.66
N ASP A 348 0.12 -0.10 -8.66
CA ASP A 348 1.20 -1.11 -8.79
C ASP A 348 0.61 -2.54 -8.91
N HIS A 349 1.42 -3.42 -9.49
CA HIS A 349 1.11 -4.78 -9.90
C HIS A 349 0.91 -5.69 -8.68
N VAL A 350 -0.06 -6.59 -8.72
CA VAL A 350 -0.30 -7.59 -7.67
C VAL A 350 0.93 -8.49 -7.50
N SER A 351 1.53 -8.90 -8.61
CA SER A 351 2.78 -9.66 -8.67
C SER A 351 3.95 -8.98 -7.93
N ARG A 352 3.98 -7.64 -7.86
CA ARG A 352 4.96 -6.86 -7.07
C ARG A 352 4.53 -6.67 -5.61
N LEU A 353 3.28 -6.25 -5.39
CA LEU A 353 2.74 -5.99 -4.05
C LEU A 353 2.79 -7.22 -3.14
N CYS A 354 2.48 -8.39 -3.68
CA CYS A 354 2.28 -9.62 -2.90
C CYS A 354 3.34 -10.72 -3.15
N SER A 355 4.25 -10.52 -4.09
CA SER A 355 5.37 -11.46 -4.37
C SER A 355 4.96 -12.95 -4.44
N PRO A 356 3.89 -13.34 -5.17
CA PRO A 356 3.40 -14.74 -5.26
C PRO A 356 4.42 -15.75 -5.76
N CYS A 357 5.44 -15.31 -6.50
CA CYS A 357 6.55 -16.18 -6.89
C CYS A 357 7.61 -16.42 -5.79
N LEU A 358 7.46 -15.81 -4.62
CA LEU A 358 8.30 -16.02 -3.43
C LEU A 358 7.48 -16.51 -2.22
N ILE A 359 6.16 -16.37 -2.27
CA ILE A 359 5.22 -16.69 -1.19
C ILE A 359 4.18 -17.63 -1.78
N ASP A 360 4.21 -18.89 -1.38
CA ASP A 360 3.26 -19.91 -1.85
C ASP A 360 1.90 -19.67 -1.18
N TYR A 361 1.01 -18.94 -1.85
CA TYR A 361 -0.32 -18.64 -1.33
C TYR A 361 -1.19 -19.90 -1.28
N ASP A 362 -1.85 -20.11 -0.15
CA ASP A 362 -2.75 -21.24 0.07
C ASP A 362 -4.10 -21.05 -0.62
N PHE A 363 -4.52 -19.79 -0.79
CA PHE A 363 -5.80 -19.37 -1.35
C PHE A 363 -5.65 -18.14 -2.26
N VAL A 364 -6.28 -18.17 -3.43
CA VAL A 364 -6.36 -17.05 -4.38
C VAL A 364 -7.82 -16.77 -4.71
N GLY A 365 -8.40 -15.76 -4.07
CA GLY A 365 -9.75 -15.29 -4.33
C GLY A 365 -9.79 -14.24 -5.45
N LYS A 366 -10.93 -14.11 -6.13
CA LYS A 366 -11.17 -13.10 -7.16
C LYS A 366 -12.28 -12.14 -6.72
N PHE A 367 -12.15 -10.84 -7.02
CA PHE A 367 -13.15 -9.83 -6.71
C PHE A 367 -14.47 -10.09 -7.45
N GLU A 368 -14.39 -10.70 -8.63
CA GLU A 368 -15.52 -11.06 -9.47
C GLU A 368 -16.34 -12.22 -8.86
N SER A 369 -15.72 -13.07 -8.04
CA SER A 369 -16.35 -14.17 -7.29
C SER A 369 -16.25 -13.99 -5.76
N MET A 370 -16.19 -12.73 -5.30
CA MET A 370 -15.84 -12.38 -3.90
C MET A 370 -16.69 -13.07 -2.86
N GLU A 371 -18.01 -13.19 -3.07
CA GLU A 371 -18.90 -13.80 -2.07
C GLU A 371 -18.62 -15.29 -1.87
N ASP A 372 -18.57 -16.05 -2.95
CA ASP A 372 -18.29 -17.50 -2.92
C ASP A 372 -16.88 -17.77 -2.40
N ASP A 373 -15.87 -17.05 -2.92
CA ASP A 373 -14.49 -17.22 -2.48
C ASP A 373 -14.31 -16.84 -1.00
N ALA A 374 -14.96 -15.78 -0.52
CA ALA A 374 -14.83 -15.37 0.87
C ALA A 374 -15.55 -16.33 1.82
N ASN A 375 -16.76 -16.79 1.49
CA ASN A 375 -17.49 -17.79 2.27
C ASN A 375 -16.73 -19.13 2.31
N PHE A 376 -16.14 -19.54 1.18
CA PHE A 376 -15.28 -20.72 1.09
C PHE A 376 -14.04 -20.58 1.99
N PHE A 377 -13.32 -19.47 1.88
CA PHE A 377 -12.16 -19.17 2.72
C PHE A 377 -12.49 -19.15 4.22
N LEU A 378 -13.58 -18.49 4.62
CA LEU A 378 -13.97 -18.35 6.03
C LEU A 378 -14.24 -19.71 6.70
N SER A 379 -14.89 -20.63 6.01
CA SER A 379 -15.07 -22.00 6.51
C SER A 379 -13.76 -22.81 6.55
N LEU A 380 -12.89 -22.66 5.54
CA LEU A 380 -11.57 -23.32 5.53
C LEU A 380 -10.73 -22.95 6.76
N VAL A 381 -10.80 -21.70 7.22
CA VAL A 381 -10.12 -21.22 8.45
C VAL A 381 -10.95 -21.40 9.72
N ARG A 382 -12.10 -22.08 9.64
CA ARG A 382 -13.05 -22.33 10.75
C ARG A 382 -13.50 -21.04 11.46
N ALA A 383 -13.75 -19.99 10.68
CA ALA A 383 -14.34 -18.76 11.19
C ALA A 383 -15.73 -19.00 11.83
N PRO A 384 -16.18 -18.11 12.74
CA PRO A 384 -17.54 -18.14 13.27
C PRO A 384 -18.59 -18.14 12.16
N GLN A 385 -19.62 -18.99 12.26
CA GLN A 385 -20.62 -19.18 11.20
C GLN A 385 -21.45 -17.92 10.88
N ASN A 386 -21.54 -16.98 11.82
CA ASN A 386 -22.21 -15.69 11.65
C ASN A 386 -21.32 -14.61 10.98
N LEU A 387 -20.02 -14.87 10.78
CA LEU A 387 -19.12 -13.96 10.10
C LEU A 387 -19.19 -14.20 8.58
N THR A 388 -19.64 -13.18 7.85
CA THR A 388 -19.70 -13.18 6.38
C THR A 388 -18.90 -12.01 5.81
N PHE A 389 -18.56 -12.07 4.52
CA PHE A 389 -17.86 -10.97 3.87
C PHE A 389 -18.79 -9.74 3.69
N PRO A 390 -18.38 -8.53 4.09
CA PRO A 390 -19.24 -7.36 4.02
C PRO A 390 -19.59 -6.95 2.58
N ARG A 391 -20.88 -6.92 2.26
CA ARG A 391 -21.39 -6.49 0.93
C ARG A 391 -21.48 -4.97 0.75
N PHE A 392 -21.30 -4.14 1.79
CA PHE A 392 -21.37 -2.67 1.66
C PHE A 392 -20.15 -2.06 0.95
N LYS A 393 -20.34 -0.90 0.32
CA LYS A 393 -19.29 -0.10 -0.31
C LYS A 393 -18.85 0.98 0.68
N ASP A 394 -17.54 1.06 0.91
CA ASP A 394 -16.91 1.81 2.00
C ASP A 394 -16.84 3.33 1.72
N ARG A 395 -16.02 3.74 0.74
CA ARG A 395 -16.01 5.12 0.22
C ARG A 395 -16.95 5.27 -0.96
N HIS A 396 -17.51 6.46 -1.12
CA HIS A 396 -18.40 6.83 -2.23
C HIS A 396 -19.57 5.83 -2.35
N SER A 397 -20.21 5.51 -1.23
CA SER A 397 -21.12 4.37 -1.06
C SER A 397 -22.30 4.38 -2.05
N GLN A 398 -22.80 5.55 -2.41
CA GLN A 398 -23.94 5.75 -3.32
C GLN A 398 -23.63 5.48 -4.80
N GLU A 399 -22.34 5.45 -5.19
CA GLU A 399 -21.95 5.16 -6.57
C GLU A 399 -21.84 3.65 -6.84
N ALA A 400 -22.25 3.26 -8.04
CA ALA A 400 -21.95 1.95 -8.59
C ALA A 400 -20.45 1.58 -8.44
N ARG A 401 -20.20 0.36 -7.97
CA ARG A 401 -18.87 -0.26 -8.03
C ARG A 401 -18.39 -0.26 -9.48
N THR A 402 -17.09 -0.06 -9.71
CA THR A 402 -16.48 -0.34 -11.02
C THR A 402 -16.83 -1.78 -11.44
N THR A 403 -17.10 -1.98 -12.73
CA THR A 403 -17.39 -3.25 -13.39
C THR A 403 -16.75 -3.23 -14.79
N ALA A 404 -16.74 -4.37 -15.49
CA ALA A 404 -16.27 -4.45 -16.87
C ALA A 404 -16.93 -3.40 -17.78
N ARG A 405 -18.27 -3.20 -17.68
CA ARG A 405 -19.00 -2.18 -18.43
C ARG A 405 -18.48 -0.77 -18.18
N ILE A 406 -18.29 -0.40 -16.91
CA ILE A 406 -17.75 0.92 -16.56
C ILE A 406 -16.32 1.04 -17.08
N THR A 407 -15.49 0.02 -16.85
CA THR A 407 -14.07 -0.01 -17.30
C THR A 407 -13.95 0.19 -18.81
N HIS A 408 -14.83 -0.44 -19.60
CA HIS A 408 -14.91 -0.25 -21.05
C HIS A 408 -15.17 1.22 -21.44
N GLN A 409 -15.97 1.96 -20.67
CA GLN A 409 -16.24 3.40 -20.91
C GLN A 409 -15.01 4.29 -20.65
N TYR A 410 -14.13 3.92 -19.72
CA TYR A 410 -12.87 4.65 -19.49
C TYR A 410 -11.83 4.33 -20.57
N PHE A 411 -11.66 3.04 -20.89
CA PHE A 411 -10.68 2.59 -21.89
C PHE A 411 -11.09 2.88 -23.35
N ALA A 412 -12.37 3.19 -23.61
CA ALA A 412 -12.82 3.75 -24.88
C ALA A 412 -12.27 5.17 -25.16
N GLN A 413 -11.84 5.90 -24.12
CA GLN A 413 -11.19 7.22 -24.25
C GLN A 413 -9.72 7.12 -24.69
N LEU A 414 -9.19 5.91 -24.83
CA LEU A 414 -7.80 5.64 -25.19
C LEU A 414 -7.68 5.20 -26.65
N SER A 415 -6.53 5.46 -27.26
CA SER A 415 -6.12 4.79 -28.51
C SER A 415 -5.84 3.30 -28.27
N THR A 416 -5.93 2.48 -29.33
CA THR A 416 -5.52 1.06 -29.30
C THR A 416 -4.09 0.89 -28.79
N LEU A 417 -3.15 1.75 -29.18
CA LEU A 417 -1.77 1.72 -28.68
C LEU A 417 -1.68 1.97 -27.15
N GLN A 418 -2.49 2.89 -26.61
CA GLN A 418 -2.57 3.10 -25.16
C GLN A 418 -3.22 1.90 -24.44
N ARG A 419 -4.25 1.27 -25.04
CA ARG A 419 -4.85 0.04 -24.50
C ARG A 419 -3.84 -1.11 -24.46
N GLN A 420 -3.13 -1.37 -25.56
CA GLN A 420 -2.07 -2.39 -25.62
C GLN A 420 -1.00 -2.12 -24.57
N ARG A 421 -0.43 -0.92 -24.52
CA ARG A 421 0.62 -0.59 -23.52
C ARG A 421 0.15 -0.72 -22.07
N ALA A 422 -1.12 -0.40 -21.79
CA ALA A 422 -1.71 -0.63 -20.47
C ALA A 422 -1.90 -2.13 -20.17
N TYR A 423 -2.24 -2.93 -21.18
CA TYR A 423 -2.33 -4.39 -21.05
C TYR A 423 -0.94 -5.00 -20.82
N ASP A 424 0.06 -4.63 -21.62
CA ASP A 424 1.45 -5.04 -21.49
C ASP A 424 2.01 -4.73 -20.09
N PHE A 425 1.70 -3.54 -19.56
CA PHE A 425 2.05 -3.15 -18.20
C PHE A 425 1.52 -4.15 -17.17
N TYR A 426 0.23 -4.51 -17.23
CA TYR A 426 -0.37 -5.50 -16.32
C TYR A 426 -0.26 -6.97 -16.77
N TYR A 427 0.47 -7.27 -17.84
CA TYR A 427 0.46 -8.60 -18.50
C TYR A 427 0.76 -9.75 -17.53
N MET A 428 1.72 -9.54 -16.61
CA MET A 428 2.07 -10.54 -15.60
C MET A 428 0.92 -10.85 -14.63
N ASP A 429 0.08 -9.87 -14.29
CA ASP A 429 -1.09 -10.08 -13.43
C ASP A 429 -2.22 -10.78 -14.23
N TYR A 430 -2.41 -10.44 -15.52
CA TYR A 430 -3.37 -11.15 -16.40
C TYR A 430 -3.04 -12.63 -16.51
N LEU A 431 -1.78 -12.94 -16.84
CA LEU A 431 -1.29 -14.31 -16.98
C LEU A 431 -1.40 -15.09 -15.67
N MET A 432 -0.85 -14.53 -14.59
CA MET A 432 -0.69 -15.23 -13.31
C MET A 432 -2.01 -15.56 -12.62
N PHE A 433 -3.03 -14.72 -12.81
CA PHE A 433 -4.35 -14.91 -12.22
C PHE A 433 -5.41 -15.38 -13.22
N ASN A 434 -5.00 -15.75 -14.44
CA ASN A 434 -5.85 -16.21 -15.53
C ASN A 434 -7.06 -15.29 -15.74
N TYR A 435 -6.79 -14.07 -16.17
CA TYR A 435 -7.79 -13.12 -16.64
C TYR A 435 -7.76 -13.04 -18.17
N SER A 436 -8.94 -13.10 -18.78
CA SER A 436 -9.13 -12.89 -20.21
C SER A 436 -8.69 -11.49 -20.63
N LYS A 437 -8.28 -11.33 -21.90
CA LYS A 437 -8.09 -9.99 -22.49
C LYS A 437 -9.43 -9.22 -22.46
N PRO A 438 -9.47 -7.98 -21.92
CA PRO A 438 -10.73 -7.23 -21.78
C PRO A 438 -11.18 -6.51 -23.06
N PHE A 439 -10.33 -6.44 -24.09
CA PHE A 439 -10.67 -5.87 -25.41
C PHE A 439 -10.16 -6.79 -26.53
N ALA A 440 -10.85 -6.77 -27.67
CA ALA A 440 -10.51 -7.58 -28.85
C ALA A 440 -9.31 -7.04 -29.64
N ASP A 441 -8.94 -5.76 -29.45
CA ASP A 441 -7.80 -5.10 -30.11
C ASP A 441 -6.47 -5.29 -29.35
N LEU A 442 -6.39 -6.30 -28.47
CA LEU A 442 -5.21 -6.62 -27.68
C LEU A 442 -4.49 -7.87 -28.21
N TYR A 443 -3.20 -7.71 -28.53
CA TYR A 443 -2.30 -8.74 -29.06
C TYR A 443 -1.60 -9.55 -27.95
#